data_AF-A0A9E3R9G4-F1
#
_entry.id   AF-A0A9E3R9G4-F1
#
_cell.length_a   1.000
_cell.length_b   1.000
_cell.length_c   1.000
_cell.angle_alpha   90.00
_cell.angle_beta   90.00
_cell.angle_gamma   90.00
#
_symmetry.space_group_name_H-M   'P 1'
#
loop_
_entity.id
_entity.type
_entity.pdbx_description
1 polymer ?
#
loop_
_entity_poly.entity_id
_entity_poly.type
_entity_poly.pdbx_seq_one_letter_code
_entity_poly.pdbx_strand_id
1 'polypeptide(L)'
;MGLRTTLATTAEGAFRRAAMWAYTLNQSPAKVVMDPTYVAVARRLLKGAGPLPAKLANKTFPPNLFLTYRTQSRKLQYFIEDWRWEEARPELLTPRQRQMMHTVALGETSGAAVSDGFLRVFRTDPELAAFFGLWFTEELNHFMGYHLYLKKMGQAWPAERGLEVAEVEWTPYSEDPMELAACNMYQELLGFLVYRSFARQVKDPFLSKMLAQFAKDECRHYRFYEDVVIRHLQKNPDFRVTVLKVFLKATAPYNQVSGPPSNVLDHLTMGAFYFRKPEFDYFVDTIEALTGADLRAFWEWYFEGVVAPCTACGKSTVQCSCTDYEDGAAPPLRNPTWWQQVSRKGPARPDISLDDWASHFAGIRAAQLRETPARRAS
;
A
#
# COMPACT_ATOMS: atom_id res chain seq x y z
N MET A 1 31.92 6.66 4.21
CA MET A 1 31.12 5.81 5.10
C MET A 1 30.37 6.60 6.20
N GLY A 2 30.86 7.76 6.68
CA GLY A 2 30.23 8.51 7.80
C GLY A 2 29.06 9.46 7.49
N LEU A 3 28.81 9.83 6.22
CA LEU A 3 27.69 10.71 5.82
C LEU A 3 26.38 9.96 5.50
N ARG A 4 26.47 8.65 5.20
CA ARG A 4 25.31 7.78 4.92
C ARG A 4 24.55 7.39 6.19
N THR A 5 25.22 7.31 7.33
CA THR A 5 24.65 6.90 8.62
C THR A 5 23.87 8.00 9.33
N THR A 6 24.17 9.28 9.09
CA THR A 6 23.55 10.41 9.82
C THR A 6 22.22 10.89 9.22
N LEU A 7 22.04 10.78 7.90
CA LEU A 7 20.76 11.06 7.22
C LEU A 7 19.71 9.99 7.52
N ALA A 8 20.14 8.72 7.60
CA ALA A 8 19.30 7.59 7.95
C ALA A 8 18.73 7.75 9.37
N THR A 9 19.54 8.12 10.37
CA THR A 9 19.13 8.21 11.78
C THR A 9 18.16 9.36 12.09
N THR A 10 18.30 10.51 11.42
CA THR A 10 17.36 11.65 11.63
C THR A 10 16.03 11.47 10.91
N ALA A 11 16.04 10.94 9.68
CA ALA A 11 14.82 10.59 8.96
C ALA A 11 14.08 9.41 9.64
N GLU A 12 14.83 8.41 10.13
CA GLU A 12 14.34 7.32 10.96
C GLU A 12 13.64 7.84 12.23
N GLY A 13 14.29 8.73 12.99
CA GLY A 13 13.69 9.29 14.20
C GLY A 13 12.41 10.07 13.92
N ALA A 14 12.37 10.83 12.82
CA ALA A 14 11.19 11.57 12.40
C ALA A 14 10.05 10.65 11.94
N PHE A 15 10.35 9.60 11.16
CA PHE A 15 9.37 8.61 10.73
C PHE A 15 8.85 7.77 11.90
N ARG A 16 9.72 7.33 12.84
CA ARG A 16 9.29 6.62 14.06
C ARG A 16 8.31 7.48 14.87
N ARG A 17 8.62 8.77 15.06
CA ARG A 17 7.70 9.70 15.74
C ARG A 17 6.40 9.89 14.95
N ALA A 18 6.48 10.04 13.63
CA ALA A 18 5.32 10.16 12.75
C ALA A 18 4.41 8.91 12.83
N ALA A 19 4.96 7.72 12.71
CA ALA A 19 4.22 6.46 12.76
C ALA A 19 3.57 6.25 14.14
N MET A 20 4.24 6.61 15.24
CA MET A 20 3.67 6.56 16.59
C MET A 20 2.50 7.55 16.77
N TRP A 21 2.58 8.75 16.20
CA TRP A 21 1.48 9.73 16.27
C TRP A 21 0.33 9.41 15.33
N ALA A 22 0.62 8.85 14.14
CA ALA A 22 -0.41 8.33 13.24
C ALA A 22 -1.25 7.26 13.91
N TYR A 23 -0.64 6.42 14.73
CA TYR A 23 -1.34 5.45 15.54
C TYR A 23 -2.30 6.09 16.58
N THR A 24 -1.85 7.10 17.32
CA THR A 24 -2.69 7.80 18.32
C THR A 24 -3.85 8.57 17.69
N LEU A 25 -3.66 9.10 16.47
CA LEU A 25 -4.66 9.91 15.76
C LEU A 25 -5.60 9.09 14.86
N ASN A 26 -5.18 7.96 14.28
CA ASN A 26 -6.04 7.10 13.43
C ASN A 26 -7.12 6.34 14.23
N GLN A 27 -7.09 6.37 15.57
CA GLN A 27 -8.16 5.88 16.44
C GLN A 27 -9.24 6.94 16.71
N SER A 28 -9.15 8.11 16.07
CA SER A 28 -10.05 9.25 16.17
C SER A 28 -10.49 9.68 14.76
N PRO A 29 -11.54 10.51 14.58
CA PRO A 29 -11.91 11.15 13.29
C PRO A 29 -10.78 11.93 12.60
N ALA A 30 -9.58 11.99 13.19
CA ALA A 30 -8.39 12.70 12.77
C ALA A 30 -7.60 12.05 11.60
N LYS A 31 -8.28 11.49 10.57
CA LYS A 31 -7.65 11.07 9.29
C LYS A 31 -6.81 12.18 8.64
N VAL A 32 -7.07 13.43 9.01
CA VAL A 32 -6.51 14.67 8.42
C VAL A 32 -5.20 15.15 9.10
N VAL A 33 -4.87 14.68 10.32
CA VAL A 33 -3.81 15.34 11.13
C VAL A 33 -2.39 14.91 10.76
N MET A 34 -2.21 13.72 10.15
CA MET A 34 -0.87 13.19 9.84
C MET A 34 -0.33 13.51 8.46
N ASP A 35 -1.19 13.96 7.55
CA ASP A 35 -0.80 14.30 6.19
C ASP A 35 0.37 15.29 6.13
N PRO A 36 0.41 16.39 6.93
CA PRO A 36 1.56 17.28 6.98
C PRO A 36 2.86 16.58 7.38
N THR A 37 2.78 15.57 8.25
CA THR A 37 3.94 14.80 8.70
C THR A 37 4.46 13.88 7.60
N TYR A 38 3.58 13.14 6.92
CA TYR A 38 3.99 12.30 5.78
C TYR A 38 4.56 13.16 4.64
N VAL A 39 3.97 14.34 4.38
CA VAL A 39 4.53 15.33 3.43
C VAL A 39 5.93 15.77 3.87
N ALA A 40 6.13 16.09 5.15
CA ALA A 40 7.44 16.52 5.65
C ALA A 40 8.50 15.42 5.52
N VAL A 41 8.15 14.17 5.85
CA VAL A 41 9.04 13.02 5.66
C VAL A 41 9.34 12.80 4.18
N ALA A 42 8.31 12.81 3.32
CA ALA A 42 8.49 12.67 1.87
C ALA A 42 9.42 13.74 1.32
N ARG A 43 9.21 15.03 1.65
CA ARG A 43 10.11 16.12 1.25
C ARG A 43 11.54 15.92 1.74
N ARG A 44 11.71 15.39 2.95
CA ARG A 44 13.04 15.13 3.52
C ARG A 44 13.76 14.01 2.77
N LEU A 45 13.06 12.93 2.45
CA LEU A 45 13.59 11.79 1.68
C LEU A 45 13.88 12.17 0.23
N LEU A 46 13.08 13.07 -0.36
CA LEU A 46 13.29 13.61 -1.70
C LEU A 46 14.33 14.74 -1.75
N LYS A 47 14.93 15.13 -0.61
CA LYS A 47 15.93 16.20 -0.58
C LYS A 47 17.18 15.74 -1.35
N GLY A 48 17.46 16.42 -2.47
CA GLY A 48 18.57 16.06 -3.35
C GLY A 48 18.20 15.01 -4.41
N ALA A 49 16.93 14.60 -4.49
CA ALA A 49 16.43 13.86 -5.63
C ALA A 49 16.58 14.71 -6.90
N GLY A 50 17.09 14.10 -7.97
CA GLY A 50 17.26 14.76 -9.27
C GLY A 50 15.92 15.16 -9.90
N PRO A 51 15.94 15.68 -11.15
CA PRO A 51 14.71 15.79 -11.93
C PRO A 51 14.05 14.43 -12.12
N LEU A 52 12.80 14.40 -12.62
CA LEU A 52 12.16 13.15 -13.01
C LEU A 52 13.10 12.34 -13.92
N PRO A 53 13.25 11.02 -13.70
CA PRO A 53 14.12 10.21 -14.53
C PRO A 53 13.77 10.36 -16.01
N ALA A 54 14.79 10.46 -16.88
CA ALA A 54 14.60 10.75 -18.31
C ALA A 54 13.62 9.78 -19.00
N LYS A 55 13.61 8.51 -18.58
CA LYS A 55 12.66 7.50 -19.05
C LYS A 55 11.20 7.91 -18.78
N LEU A 56 10.90 8.47 -17.61
CA LEU A 56 9.57 8.97 -17.27
C LEU A 56 9.29 10.31 -17.94
N ALA A 57 10.26 11.23 -17.93
CA ALA A 57 10.11 12.53 -18.57
C ALA A 57 9.77 12.43 -20.07
N ASN A 58 10.34 11.42 -20.74
CA ASN A 58 10.17 11.19 -22.17
C ASN A 58 9.12 10.11 -22.51
N LYS A 59 8.42 9.56 -21.51
CA LYS A 59 7.40 8.54 -21.75
C LYS A 59 6.27 9.16 -22.58
N THR A 60 5.96 8.58 -23.73
CA THR A 60 4.81 8.98 -24.53
C THR A 60 3.60 8.14 -24.15
N PHE A 61 2.42 8.74 -24.24
CA PHE A 61 1.17 8.07 -23.95
C PHE A 61 0.25 8.11 -25.17
N PRO A 62 -0.59 7.08 -25.37
CA PRO A 62 -1.68 7.19 -26.32
C PRO A 62 -2.62 8.34 -25.92
N PRO A 63 -3.35 8.93 -26.88
CA PRO A 63 -4.35 9.95 -26.58
C PRO A 63 -5.40 9.53 -25.55
N ASN A 64 -5.63 8.21 -25.41
CA ASN A 64 -6.55 7.62 -24.44
C ASN A 64 -5.93 6.32 -23.88
N LEU A 65 -5.61 6.27 -22.58
CA LEU A 65 -5.06 5.09 -21.92
C LEU A 65 -6.10 3.97 -21.83
N PHE A 66 -7.37 4.33 -21.59
CA PHE A 66 -8.44 3.36 -21.45
C PHE A 66 -8.58 2.47 -22.68
N LEU A 67 -8.42 2.98 -23.90
CA LEU A 67 -8.48 2.16 -25.12
C LEU A 67 -7.34 1.13 -25.18
N THR A 68 -6.15 1.49 -24.69
CA THR A 68 -5.01 0.57 -24.60
C THR A 68 -5.27 -0.50 -23.55
N TYR A 69 -5.73 -0.08 -22.37
CA TYR A 69 -6.12 -0.97 -21.28
C TYR A 69 -7.22 -1.94 -21.71
N ARG A 70 -8.31 -1.44 -22.29
CA ARG A 70 -9.45 -2.23 -22.78
C ARG A 70 -9.01 -3.26 -23.81
N THR A 71 -8.08 -2.92 -24.70
CA THR A 71 -7.54 -3.85 -25.69
C THR A 71 -6.80 -5.01 -25.03
N GLN A 72 -6.06 -4.75 -23.96
CA GLN A 72 -5.37 -5.79 -23.19
C GLN A 72 -6.34 -6.62 -22.36
N SER A 73 -7.25 -5.98 -21.64
CA SER A 73 -8.30 -6.62 -20.83
C SER A 73 -9.14 -7.59 -21.68
N ARG A 74 -9.61 -7.18 -22.87
CA ARG A 74 -10.37 -8.06 -23.78
C ARG A 74 -9.63 -9.33 -24.19
N LYS A 75 -8.30 -9.30 -24.28
CA LYS A 75 -7.49 -10.48 -24.65
C LYS A 75 -7.32 -11.45 -23.49
N LEU A 76 -7.48 -10.96 -22.26
CA LEU A 76 -7.23 -11.69 -21.02
C LEU A 76 -8.51 -11.93 -20.22
N GLN A 77 -9.67 -11.55 -20.76
CA GLN A 77 -10.96 -11.69 -20.12
C GLN A 77 -11.23 -13.17 -19.82
N TYR A 78 -11.76 -13.41 -18.63
CA TYR A 78 -12.20 -14.71 -18.15
C TYR A 78 -13.39 -14.53 -17.21
N PHE A 79 -14.12 -15.62 -16.99
CA PHE A 79 -15.18 -15.71 -16.01
C PHE A 79 -14.81 -16.80 -15.03
N ILE A 80 -14.93 -16.51 -13.75
CA ILE A 80 -14.50 -17.41 -12.68
C ILE A 80 -15.42 -18.64 -12.54
N GLU A 81 -16.64 -18.53 -13.05
CA GLU A 81 -17.66 -19.58 -13.13
C GLU A 81 -17.25 -20.70 -14.10
N ASP A 82 -16.43 -20.39 -15.11
CA ASP A 82 -15.96 -21.35 -16.11
C ASP A 82 -14.80 -22.24 -15.59
N TRP A 83 -14.36 -22.04 -14.36
CA TRP A 83 -13.22 -22.76 -13.79
C TRP A 83 -13.63 -24.13 -13.22
N ARG A 84 -12.71 -25.09 -13.30
CA ARG A 84 -12.89 -26.47 -12.83
C ARG A 84 -12.69 -26.58 -11.31
N TRP A 85 -13.66 -26.06 -10.56
CA TRP A 85 -13.64 -25.99 -9.10
C TRP A 85 -13.51 -27.36 -8.38
N GLU A 86 -13.74 -28.47 -9.07
CA GLU A 86 -13.44 -29.83 -8.61
C GLU A 86 -11.93 -30.13 -8.50
N GLU A 87 -11.08 -29.37 -9.20
CA GLU A 87 -9.62 -29.52 -9.14
C GLU A 87 -9.01 -28.85 -7.90
N ALA A 88 -9.77 -28.01 -7.18
CA ALA A 88 -9.30 -27.35 -5.96
C ALA A 88 -8.97 -28.35 -4.85
N ARG A 89 -7.80 -28.20 -4.23
CA ARG A 89 -7.23 -29.08 -3.20
C ARG A 89 -6.95 -28.30 -1.91
N PRO A 90 -8.00 -27.81 -1.22
CA PRO A 90 -7.83 -26.93 -0.06
C PRO A 90 -7.06 -27.59 1.10
N GLU A 91 -7.07 -28.92 1.21
CA GLU A 91 -6.30 -29.69 2.18
C GLU A 91 -4.78 -29.51 2.05
N LEU A 92 -4.28 -29.03 0.90
CA LEU A 92 -2.86 -28.73 0.69
C LEU A 92 -2.42 -27.39 1.31
N LEU A 93 -3.37 -26.56 1.77
CA LEU A 93 -3.05 -25.26 2.35
C LEU A 93 -2.59 -25.41 3.80
N THR A 94 -1.49 -24.71 4.11
CA THR A 94 -1.03 -24.55 5.49
C THR A 94 -2.01 -23.67 6.29
N PRO A 95 -2.00 -23.72 7.64
CA PRO A 95 -2.86 -22.86 8.46
C PRO A 95 -2.71 -21.38 8.12
N ARG A 96 -1.48 -20.92 7.85
CA ARG A 96 -1.22 -19.54 7.45
C ARG A 96 -1.81 -19.21 6.08
N GLN A 97 -1.70 -20.10 5.10
CA GLN A 97 -2.29 -19.88 3.77
C GLN A 97 -3.82 -19.83 3.84
N ARG A 98 -4.44 -20.65 4.70
CA ARG A 98 -5.90 -20.57 4.95
C ARG A 98 -6.29 -19.24 5.55
N GLN A 99 -5.54 -18.74 6.53
CA GLN A 99 -5.77 -17.41 7.10
C GLN A 99 -5.63 -16.31 6.04
N MET A 100 -4.59 -16.37 5.20
CA MET A 100 -4.39 -15.44 4.09
C MET A 100 -5.59 -15.41 3.13
N MET A 101 -6.20 -16.56 2.83
CA MET A 101 -7.43 -16.62 2.01
C MET A 101 -8.58 -15.82 2.62
N HIS A 102 -8.79 -15.89 3.94
CA HIS A 102 -9.82 -15.10 4.61
C HIS A 102 -9.54 -13.60 4.57
N THR A 103 -8.29 -13.21 4.77
CA THR A 103 -7.89 -11.79 4.79
C THR A 103 -8.08 -11.15 3.43
N VAL A 104 -7.59 -11.81 2.38
CA VAL A 104 -7.76 -11.28 1.03
C VAL A 104 -9.23 -11.24 0.64
N ALA A 105 -9.99 -12.32 0.91
CA ALA A 105 -11.42 -12.36 0.66
C ALA A 105 -12.18 -11.17 1.29
N LEU A 106 -11.77 -10.74 2.49
CA LEU A 106 -12.36 -9.56 3.13
C LEU A 106 -12.03 -8.26 2.38
N GLY A 107 -10.78 -8.11 1.90
CA GLY A 107 -10.39 -6.96 1.07
C GLY A 107 -11.22 -6.85 -0.20
N GLU A 108 -11.37 -7.98 -0.90
CA GLU A 108 -12.16 -8.12 -2.12
C GLU A 108 -13.64 -7.79 -1.95
N THR A 109 -14.17 -7.88 -0.72
CA THR A 109 -15.58 -7.58 -0.44
C THR A 109 -15.92 -6.09 -0.60
N SER A 110 -14.92 -5.21 -0.53
CA SER A 110 -15.12 -3.77 -0.61
C SER A 110 -15.29 -3.23 -2.03
N GLY A 111 -15.11 -4.06 -3.06
CA GLY A 111 -15.07 -3.62 -4.46
C GLY A 111 -16.30 -2.81 -4.91
N ALA A 112 -17.50 -3.17 -4.45
CA ALA A 112 -18.73 -2.46 -4.83
C ALA A 112 -18.78 -1.02 -4.26
N ALA A 113 -18.51 -0.86 -2.96
CA ALA A 113 -18.50 0.45 -2.30
C ALA A 113 -17.37 1.33 -2.86
N VAL A 114 -16.20 0.72 -3.12
CA VAL A 114 -15.04 1.38 -3.73
C VAL A 114 -15.36 1.84 -5.15
N SER A 115 -15.98 1.00 -5.98
CA SER A 115 -16.36 1.35 -7.36
C SER A 115 -17.36 2.51 -7.40
N ASP A 116 -18.37 2.50 -6.53
CA ASP A 116 -19.34 3.59 -6.42
C ASP A 116 -18.66 4.90 -5.99
N GLY A 117 -17.78 4.86 -4.99
CA GLY A 117 -16.95 5.99 -4.58
C GLY A 117 -16.11 6.58 -5.73
N PHE A 118 -15.42 5.73 -6.48
CA PHE A 118 -14.61 6.17 -7.62
C PHE A 118 -15.44 6.75 -8.76
N LEU A 119 -16.58 6.14 -9.09
CA LEU A 119 -17.47 6.70 -10.12
C LEU A 119 -17.99 8.07 -9.72
N ARG A 120 -18.22 8.34 -8.42
CA ARG A 120 -18.58 9.67 -7.94
C ARG A 120 -17.43 10.68 -8.06
N VAL A 121 -16.22 10.30 -7.69
CA VAL A 121 -15.02 11.18 -7.76
C VAL A 121 -14.61 11.47 -9.20
N PHE A 122 -14.60 10.46 -10.06
CA PHE A 122 -14.04 10.55 -11.41
C PHE A 122 -15.10 10.74 -12.51
N ARG A 123 -16.37 11.02 -12.17
CA ARG A 123 -17.46 11.22 -13.16
C ARG A 123 -17.18 12.27 -14.23
N THR A 124 -16.29 13.22 -13.97
CA THR A 124 -15.90 14.27 -14.92
C THR A 124 -14.64 13.92 -15.73
N ASP A 125 -14.03 12.76 -15.49
CA ASP A 125 -12.96 12.18 -16.29
C ASP A 125 -13.50 10.92 -17.01
N PRO A 126 -13.95 11.04 -18.27
CA PRO A 126 -14.51 9.91 -19.00
C PRO A 126 -13.55 8.73 -19.19
N GLU A 127 -12.23 8.96 -19.18
CA GLU A 127 -11.23 7.91 -19.35
C GLU A 127 -11.11 7.07 -18.07
N LEU A 128 -11.02 7.73 -16.92
CA LEU A 128 -11.02 7.08 -15.61
C LEU A 128 -12.37 6.43 -15.30
N ALA A 129 -13.49 7.11 -15.57
CA ALA A 129 -14.82 6.54 -15.36
C ALA A 129 -15.04 5.26 -16.20
N ALA A 130 -14.58 5.25 -17.45
CA ALA A 130 -14.65 4.06 -18.30
C ALA A 130 -13.73 2.94 -17.81
N PHE A 131 -12.53 3.28 -17.32
CA PHE A 131 -11.64 2.32 -16.68
C PHE A 131 -12.31 1.65 -15.47
N PHE A 132 -12.93 2.43 -14.57
CA PHE A 132 -13.57 1.89 -13.37
C PHE A 132 -14.71 0.91 -13.67
N GLY A 133 -15.50 1.16 -14.72
CA GLY A 133 -16.54 0.22 -15.13
C GLY A 133 -15.99 -1.17 -15.52
N LEU A 134 -14.83 -1.20 -16.21
CA LEU A 134 -14.19 -2.45 -16.61
C LEU A 134 -13.36 -3.07 -15.47
N TRP A 135 -12.62 -2.25 -14.73
CA TRP A 135 -11.91 -2.63 -13.51
C TRP A 135 -12.84 -3.36 -12.54
N PHE A 136 -14.01 -2.79 -12.23
CA PHE A 136 -14.96 -3.41 -11.30
C PHE A 136 -15.45 -4.77 -11.79
N THR A 137 -15.63 -4.94 -13.10
CA THR A 137 -16.00 -6.25 -13.66
C THR A 137 -14.89 -7.29 -13.45
N GLU A 138 -13.62 -6.88 -13.55
CA GLU A 138 -12.47 -7.75 -13.28
C GLU A 138 -12.34 -8.06 -11.78
N GLU A 139 -12.52 -7.08 -10.89
CA GLU A 139 -12.53 -7.27 -9.42
C GLU A 139 -13.63 -8.24 -8.97
N LEU A 140 -14.79 -8.24 -9.62
CA LEU A 140 -15.86 -9.20 -9.30
C LEU A 140 -15.42 -10.65 -9.52
N ASN A 141 -14.51 -10.93 -10.46
CA ASN A 141 -13.94 -12.26 -10.60
C ASN A 141 -13.09 -12.65 -9.38
N HIS A 142 -12.36 -11.69 -8.79
CA HIS A 142 -11.51 -11.93 -7.63
C HIS A 142 -12.38 -12.23 -6.41
N PHE A 143 -13.34 -11.34 -6.13
CA PHE A 143 -14.36 -11.52 -5.10
C PHE A 143 -15.03 -12.91 -5.19
N MET A 144 -15.56 -13.25 -6.37
CA MET A 144 -16.26 -14.51 -6.58
C MET A 144 -15.33 -15.72 -6.47
N GLY A 145 -14.08 -15.61 -6.95
CA GLY A 145 -13.10 -16.69 -6.83
C GLY A 145 -12.73 -16.98 -5.38
N TYR A 146 -12.45 -15.94 -4.58
CA TYR A 146 -12.21 -16.10 -3.15
C TYR A 146 -13.41 -16.70 -2.43
N HIS A 147 -14.63 -16.27 -2.78
CA HIS A 147 -15.85 -16.82 -2.22
C HIS A 147 -16.01 -18.32 -2.50
N LEU A 148 -15.87 -18.72 -3.76
CA LEU A 148 -15.99 -20.12 -4.17
C LEU A 148 -14.87 -20.98 -3.58
N TYR A 149 -13.66 -20.45 -3.43
CA TYR A 149 -12.56 -21.18 -2.81
C TYR A 149 -12.75 -21.36 -1.29
N LEU A 150 -13.23 -20.34 -0.57
CA LEU A 150 -13.58 -20.48 0.85
C LEU A 150 -14.66 -21.53 1.07
N LYS A 151 -15.66 -21.60 0.18
CA LYS A 151 -16.65 -22.68 0.18
C LYS A 151 -16.01 -24.06 0.01
N LYS A 152 -15.01 -24.21 -0.88
CA LYS A 152 -14.24 -25.46 -1.02
C LYS A 152 -13.44 -25.81 0.23
N MET A 153 -12.93 -24.80 0.94
CA MET A 153 -12.28 -24.99 2.24
C MET A 153 -13.24 -25.42 3.36
N GLY A 154 -14.56 -25.48 3.11
CA GLY A 154 -15.57 -25.71 4.13
C GLY A 154 -15.69 -24.54 5.11
N GLN A 155 -15.24 -23.34 4.71
CA GLN A 155 -15.28 -22.15 5.52
C GLN A 155 -16.46 -21.27 5.07
N ALA A 156 -17.15 -20.69 6.04
CA ALA A 156 -18.17 -19.70 5.74
C ALA A 156 -17.50 -18.47 5.10
N TRP A 157 -18.14 -17.93 4.07
CA TRP A 157 -17.87 -16.56 3.67
C TRP A 157 -18.13 -15.65 4.87
N PRO A 158 -17.31 -14.62 5.14
CA PRO A 158 -17.62 -13.63 6.16
C PRO A 158 -18.75 -12.71 5.68
N ALA A 159 -19.90 -13.28 5.27
CA ALA A 159 -21.02 -12.58 4.65
C ALA A 159 -21.53 -11.44 5.52
N GLU A 160 -21.63 -11.67 6.83
CA GLU A 160 -22.07 -10.65 7.79
C GLU A 160 -21.08 -9.48 7.86
N ARG A 161 -19.78 -9.75 8.02
CA ARG A 161 -18.74 -8.70 8.04
C ARG A 161 -18.58 -8.02 6.66
N GLY A 162 -18.85 -8.75 5.59
CA GLY A 162 -18.86 -8.22 4.22
C GLY A 162 -20.01 -7.26 3.95
N LEU A 163 -21.20 -7.59 4.46
CA LEU A 163 -22.37 -6.71 4.42
C LEU A 163 -22.15 -5.47 5.30
N GLU A 164 -21.60 -5.62 6.50
CA GLU A 164 -21.19 -4.49 7.34
C GLU A 164 -20.23 -3.55 6.58
N VAL A 165 -19.26 -4.10 5.85
CA VAL A 165 -18.33 -3.32 5.02
C VAL A 165 -19.06 -2.62 3.86
N ALA A 166 -20.04 -3.29 3.23
CA ALA A 166 -20.82 -2.71 2.15
C ALA A 166 -21.78 -1.60 2.61
N GLU A 167 -22.22 -1.64 3.87
CA GLU A 167 -23.06 -0.61 4.50
C GLU A 167 -22.27 0.63 4.92
N VAL A 168 -20.95 0.54 5.05
CA VAL A 168 -20.10 1.69 5.38
C VAL A 168 -19.97 2.59 4.15
N GLU A 169 -20.44 3.83 4.28
CA GLU A 169 -20.25 4.85 3.24
C GLU A 169 -18.76 5.01 2.92
N TRP A 170 -18.41 4.77 1.66
CA TRP A 170 -17.05 4.96 1.20
C TRP A 170 -16.65 6.43 1.33
N THR A 171 -15.62 6.69 2.14
CA THR A 171 -15.03 8.02 2.28
C THR A 171 -13.70 8.05 1.54
N PRO A 172 -13.50 8.97 0.59
CA PRO A 172 -12.25 9.04 -0.15
C PRO A 172 -11.07 9.26 0.78
N TYR A 173 -9.96 8.62 0.45
CA TYR A 173 -8.70 8.79 1.16
C TYR A 173 -8.13 10.22 1.04
N SER A 174 -8.41 10.88 -0.08
CA SER A 174 -8.06 12.28 -0.34
C SER A 174 -9.15 12.90 -1.22
N GLU A 175 -9.42 14.19 -1.01
CA GLU A 175 -10.30 14.97 -1.87
C GLU A 175 -9.64 15.31 -3.21
N ASP A 176 -8.32 15.20 -3.32
CA ASP A 176 -7.59 15.35 -4.58
C ASP A 176 -7.72 14.04 -5.41
N PRO A 177 -8.40 14.07 -6.58
CA PRO A 177 -8.56 12.89 -7.43
C PRO A 177 -7.23 12.28 -7.89
N MET A 178 -6.19 13.11 -8.05
CA MET A 178 -4.88 12.61 -8.48
C MET A 178 -4.12 11.95 -7.34
N GLU A 179 -4.25 12.47 -6.11
CA GLU A 179 -3.76 11.76 -4.94
C GLU A 179 -4.49 10.42 -4.77
N LEU A 180 -5.80 10.39 -4.98
CA LEU A 180 -6.58 9.17 -4.94
C LEU A 180 -6.13 8.16 -6.01
N ALA A 181 -5.86 8.61 -7.25
CA ALA A 181 -5.29 7.76 -8.29
C ALA A 181 -3.90 7.21 -7.92
N ALA A 182 -3.04 8.02 -7.30
CA ALA A 182 -1.75 7.55 -6.78
C ALA A 182 -1.91 6.55 -5.63
N CYS A 183 -2.94 6.72 -4.80
CA CYS A 183 -3.31 5.79 -3.74
C CYS A 183 -3.72 4.43 -4.29
N ASN A 184 -4.57 4.42 -5.32
CA ASN A 184 -4.97 3.18 -5.97
C ASN A 184 -3.82 2.53 -6.71
N MET A 185 -2.97 3.30 -7.40
CA MET A 185 -1.73 2.77 -8.00
C MET A 185 -0.92 1.95 -6.98
N TYR A 186 -0.79 2.44 -5.75
CA TYR A 186 -0.13 1.71 -4.67
C TYR A 186 -0.90 0.44 -4.28
N GLN A 187 -2.23 0.53 -4.14
CA GLN A 187 -3.05 -0.64 -3.77
C GLN A 187 -2.94 -1.77 -4.80
N GLU A 188 -3.07 -1.45 -6.09
CA GLU A 188 -2.95 -2.47 -7.16
C GLU A 188 -1.53 -3.03 -7.27
N LEU A 189 -0.51 -2.19 -7.01
CA LEU A 189 0.87 -2.66 -6.94
C LEU A 189 1.03 -3.69 -5.81
N LEU A 190 0.44 -3.42 -4.65
CA LEU A 190 0.46 -4.33 -3.51
C LEU A 190 -0.33 -5.60 -3.81
N GLY A 191 -1.55 -5.50 -4.37
CA GLY A 191 -2.36 -6.63 -4.81
C GLY A 191 -1.59 -7.54 -5.77
N PHE A 192 -0.97 -6.95 -6.80
CA PHE A 192 -0.10 -7.66 -7.74
C PHE A 192 1.02 -8.43 -7.04
N LEU A 193 1.78 -7.76 -6.17
CA LEU A 193 2.93 -8.37 -5.49
C LEU A 193 2.47 -9.47 -4.51
N VAL A 194 1.36 -9.27 -3.81
CA VAL A 194 0.77 -10.24 -2.90
C VAL A 194 0.30 -11.47 -3.65
N TYR A 195 -0.49 -11.33 -4.72
CA TYR A 195 -0.98 -12.46 -5.50
C TYR A 195 0.11 -13.20 -6.22
N ARG A 196 1.07 -12.48 -6.80
CA ARG A 196 2.24 -13.09 -7.43
C ARG A 196 3.06 -13.87 -6.42
N SER A 197 3.30 -13.32 -5.23
CA SER A 197 4.02 -14.01 -4.17
C SER A 197 3.23 -15.25 -3.74
N PHE A 198 1.95 -15.08 -3.40
CA PHE A 198 1.09 -16.12 -2.86
C PHE A 198 0.90 -17.30 -3.83
N ALA A 199 0.71 -17.00 -5.12
CA ALA A 199 0.60 -18.01 -6.19
C ALA A 199 1.80 -18.96 -6.23
N ARG A 200 3.01 -18.46 -5.88
CA ARG A 200 4.23 -19.27 -5.85
C ARG A 200 4.33 -20.14 -4.60
N GLN A 201 3.64 -19.76 -3.52
CA GLN A 201 3.73 -20.40 -2.20
C GLN A 201 2.75 -21.56 -2.02
N VAL A 202 1.57 -21.44 -2.63
CA VAL A 202 0.50 -22.41 -2.44
C VAL A 202 0.84 -23.72 -3.13
N LYS A 203 0.57 -24.83 -2.44
CA LYS A 203 0.77 -26.19 -2.96
C LYS A 203 -0.41 -26.68 -3.79
N ASP A 204 -1.58 -26.04 -3.66
CA ASP A 204 -2.72 -26.31 -4.52
C ASP A 204 -2.50 -25.69 -5.92
N PRO A 205 -2.34 -26.50 -7.00
CA PRO A 205 -2.16 -26.00 -8.35
C PRO A 205 -3.34 -25.17 -8.85
N PHE A 206 -4.57 -25.50 -8.44
CA PHE A 206 -5.76 -24.73 -8.81
C PHE A 206 -5.68 -23.32 -8.22
N LEU A 207 -5.40 -23.22 -6.92
CA LEU A 207 -5.25 -21.93 -6.25
C LEU A 207 -4.06 -21.14 -6.81
N SER A 208 -2.94 -21.80 -7.09
CA SER A 208 -1.78 -21.17 -7.72
C SER A 208 -2.16 -20.51 -9.06
N LYS A 209 -2.90 -21.23 -9.91
CA LYS A 209 -3.40 -20.71 -11.19
C LYS A 209 -4.37 -19.54 -11.00
N MET A 210 -5.26 -19.62 -10.01
CA MET A 210 -6.22 -18.57 -9.69
C MET A 210 -5.51 -17.28 -9.27
N LEU A 211 -4.62 -17.37 -8.28
CA LEU A 211 -3.83 -16.24 -7.79
C LEU A 211 -2.92 -15.67 -8.90
N ALA A 212 -2.33 -16.52 -9.75
CA ALA A 212 -1.53 -16.05 -10.87
C ALA A 212 -2.37 -15.33 -11.94
N GLN A 213 -3.66 -15.66 -12.07
CA GLN A 213 -4.56 -14.91 -12.95
C GLN A 213 -4.94 -13.57 -12.32
N PHE A 214 -5.28 -13.53 -11.04
CA PHE A 214 -5.60 -12.28 -10.33
C PHE A 214 -4.41 -11.32 -10.35
N ALA A 215 -3.19 -11.83 -10.10
CA ALA A 215 -1.95 -11.05 -10.22
C ALA A 215 -1.78 -10.38 -11.60
N LYS A 216 -2.28 -10.99 -12.69
CA LYS A 216 -2.22 -10.37 -14.02
C LYS A 216 -3.22 -9.24 -14.16
N ASP A 217 -4.37 -9.31 -13.51
CA ASP A 217 -5.37 -8.24 -13.52
C ASP A 217 -4.84 -7.05 -12.75
N GLU A 218 -4.40 -7.29 -11.51
CA GLU A 218 -3.76 -6.30 -10.64
C GLU A 218 -2.58 -5.60 -11.32
N CYS A 219 -1.74 -6.35 -12.03
CA CYS A 219 -0.63 -5.76 -12.78
C CYS A 219 -1.13 -4.81 -13.88
N ARG A 220 -2.24 -5.11 -14.57
CA ARG A 220 -2.82 -4.20 -15.57
C ARG A 220 -3.46 -2.99 -14.92
N HIS A 221 -4.15 -3.16 -13.79
CA HIS A 221 -4.75 -2.06 -13.03
C HIS A 221 -3.68 -1.10 -12.54
N TYR A 222 -2.66 -1.64 -11.89
CA TYR A 222 -1.46 -0.92 -11.47
C TYR A 222 -0.84 -0.14 -12.64
N ARG A 223 -0.62 -0.80 -13.78
CA ARG A 223 0.03 -0.15 -14.95
C ARG A 223 -0.83 0.96 -15.55
N PHE A 224 -2.16 0.81 -15.54
CA PHE A 224 -3.05 1.89 -15.94
C PHE A 224 -2.90 3.11 -15.03
N TYR A 225 -2.96 2.92 -13.71
CA TYR A 225 -2.75 4.02 -12.77
C TYR A 225 -1.34 4.60 -12.82
N GLU A 226 -0.32 3.77 -13.03
CA GLU A 226 1.06 4.22 -13.21
C GLU A 226 1.16 5.17 -14.40
N ASP A 227 0.51 4.86 -15.52
CA ASP A 227 0.45 5.74 -16.68
C ASP A 227 -0.28 7.06 -16.39
N VAL A 228 -1.39 7.02 -15.66
CA VAL A 228 -2.13 8.21 -15.19
C VAL A 228 -1.24 9.09 -14.32
N VAL A 229 -0.55 8.49 -13.34
CA VAL A 229 0.33 9.20 -12.40
C VAL A 229 1.57 9.75 -13.10
N ILE A 230 2.22 9.00 -14.00
CA ILE A 230 3.39 9.50 -14.75
C ILE A 230 2.98 10.65 -15.66
N ARG A 231 1.84 10.55 -16.36
CA ARG A 231 1.31 11.65 -17.19
C ARG A 231 1.07 12.91 -16.37
N HIS A 232 0.61 12.77 -15.12
CA HIS A 232 0.47 13.89 -14.19
C HIS A 232 1.83 14.43 -13.73
N LEU A 233 2.78 13.57 -13.35
CA LEU A 233 4.13 13.93 -12.93
C LEU A 233 4.88 14.72 -14.01
N GLN A 234 4.74 14.37 -15.29
CA GLN A 234 5.34 15.12 -16.40
C GLN A 234 4.91 16.59 -16.44
N LYS A 235 3.67 16.89 -16.02
CA LYS A 235 3.13 18.25 -15.95
C LYS A 235 3.41 18.91 -14.61
N ASN A 236 3.42 18.12 -13.54
CA ASN A 236 3.56 18.57 -12.16
C ASN A 236 4.65 17.75 -11.43
N PRO A 237 5.95 18.00 -11.68
CA PRO A 237 7.03 17.18 -11.12
C PRO A 237 7.04 17.12 -9.58
N ASP A 238 6.57 18.17 -8.91
CA ASP A 238 6.49 18.22 -7.44
C ASP A 238 5.45 17.25 -6.85
N PHE A 239 4.55 16.71 -7.67
CA PHE A 239 3.60 15.68 -7.26
C PHE A 239 4.29 14.39 -6.79
N ARG A 240 5.60 14.22 -7.07
CA ARG A 240 6.44 13.15 -6.48
C ARG A 240 6.42 13.14 -4.96
N VAL A 241 6.21 14.29 -4.32
CA VAL A 241 6.03 14.38 -2.85
C VAL A 241 4.76 13.67 -2.43
N THR A 242 3.65 13.87 -3.16
CA THR A 242 2.37 13.21 -2.92
C THR A 242 2.46 11.72 -3.20
N VAL A 243 3.14 11.32 -4.29
CA VAL A 243 3.40 9.89 -4.57
C VAL A 243 4.12 9.25 -3.39
N LEU A 244 5.26 9.79 -2.94
CA LEU A 244 5.96 9.21 -1.80
C LEU A 244 5.15 9.28 -0.51
N LYS A 245 4.38 10.36 -0.28
CA LYS A 245 3.45 10.49 0.85
C LYS A 245 2.49 9.32 0.88
N VAL A 246 1.87 8.99 -0.24
CA VAL A 246 0.94 7.86 -0.37
C VAL A 246 1.62 6.55 -0.02
N PHE A 247 2.79 6.26 -0.59
CA PHE A 247 3.53 5.03 -0.27
C PHE A 247 3.85 4.94 1.23
N LEU A 248 4.35 6.02 1.83
CA LEU A 248 4.63 6.05 3.27
C LEU A 248 3.36 5.84 4.09
N LYS A 249 2.28 6.54 3.72
CA LYS A 249 1.01 6.54 4.44
C LYS A 249 0.32 5.18 4.36
N ALA A 250 0.23 4.58 3.17
CA ALA A 250 -0.45 3.31 2.93
C ALA A 250 0.38 2.07 3.30
N THR A 251 1.71 2.21 3.46
CA THR A 251 2.54 1.14 4.03
C THR A 251 2.55 1.19 5.56
N ALA A 252 2.24 2.35 6.16
CA ALA A 252 2.26 2.51 7.61
C ALA A 252 1.20 1.62 8.28
N PRO A 253 1.51 1.03 9.45
CA PRO A 253 0.54 0.30 10.24
C PRO A 253 -0.68 1.21 10.52
N TYR A 254 -1.88 0.64 10.46
CA TYR A 254 -3.17 1.31 10.75
C TYR A 254 -3.68 2.32 9.73
N ASN A 255 -3.03 2.50 8.57
CA ASN A 255 -3.58 3.25 7.44
C ASN A 255 -3.98 2.30 6.32
N GLN A 256 -5.27 1.93 6.26
CA GLN A 256 -5.85 1.52 4.99
C GLN A 256 -6.43 2.74 4.28
N VAL A 257 -6.44 2.65 2.97
CA VAL A 257 -7.17 3.54 2.07
C VAL A 257 -8.69 3.31 2.22
N SER A 258 -9.10 2.10 2.65
CA SER A 258 -10.48 1.68 2.92
C SER A 258 -10.54 0.73 4.14
N GLY A 259 -11.52 0.90 5.03
CA GLY A 259 -11.74 -0.01 6.17
C GLY A 259 -11.10 0.43 7.52
N PRO A 260 -11.44 -0.25 8.63
CA PRO A 260 -10.97 0.11 9.97
C PRO A 260 -9.47 -0.17 10.20
N PRO A 261 -8.79 0.58 11.10
CA PRO A 261 -7.37 0.42 11.43
C PRO A 261 -6.92 -1.01 11.78
N SER A 262 -7.81 -1.85 12.31
CA SER A 262 -7.55 -3.27 12.63
C SER A 262 -7.10 -4.07 11.41
N ASN A 263 -7.57 -3.71 10.22
CA ASN A 263 -7.30 -4.48 9.01
C ASN A 263 -5.82 -4.41 8.58
N VAL A 264 -5.10 -3.30 8.80
CA VAL A 264 -3.65 -3.23 8.47
C VAL A 264 -2.82 -4.09 9.41
N LEU A 265 -3.17 -4.14 10.70
CA LEU A 265 -2.51 -5.03 11.63
C LEU A 265 -2.71 -6.49 11.25
N ASP A 266 -3.92 -6.82 10.84
CA ASP A 266 -4.25 -8.13 10.29
C ASP A 266 -3.38 -8.39 9.05
N HIS A 267 -3.29 -7.44 8.12
CA HIS A 267 -2.42 -7.56 6.94
C HIS A 267 -0.93 -7.75 7.28
N LEU A 268 -0.39 -7.02 8.28
CA LEU A 268 1.01 -7.13 8.72
C LEU A 268 1.28 -8.45 9.47
N THR A 269 0.40 -8.84 10.39
CA THR A 269 0.51 -10.09 11.16
C THR A 269 0.33 -11.33 10.29
N MET A 270 -0.44 -11.23 9.20
CA MET A 270 -0.80 -12.34 8.33
C MET A 270 0.13 -12.46 7.10
N GLY A 271 0.95 -11.43 6.85
CA GLY A 271 2.01 -11.45 5.84
C GLY A 271 1.63 -10.87 4.47
N ALA A 272 0.68 -9.93 4.40
CA ALA A 272 0.47 -9.14 3.19
C ALA A 272 1.72 -8.34 2.78
N PHE A 273 2.56 -7.96 3.75
CA PHE A 273 3.85 -7.31 3.51
C PHE A 273 5.05 -8.28 3.56
N TYR A 274 4.80 -9.58 3.43
CA TYR A 274 5.85 -10.60 3.40
C TYR A 274 6.50 -10.66 2.01
N PHE A 275 7.10 -9.54 1.59
CA PHE A 275 7.87 -9.49 0.36
C PHE A 275 9.07 -10.44 0.46
N ARG A 276 9.23 -11.29 -0.55
CA ARG A 276 10.53 -11.89 -0.84
C ARG A 276 11.34 -10.91 -1.66
N LYS A 277 12.64 -11.18 -1.81
CA LYS A 277 13.54 -10.29 -2.53
C LYS A 277 12.99 -9.81 -3.90
N PRO A 278 12.43 -10.68 -4.77
CA PRO A 278 11.95 -10.22 -6.07
C PRO A 278 10.78 -9.22 -5.99
N GLU A 279 9.84 -9.44 -5.08
CA GLU A 279 8.69 -8.55 -4.88
C GLU A 279 9.12 -7.24 -4.21
N PHE A 280 10.05 -7.31 -3.24
CA PHE A 280 10.63 -6.13 -2.61
C PHE A 280 11.43 -5.27 -3.59
N ASP A 281 12.28 -5.89 -4.41
CA ASP A 281 13.04 -5.17 -5.43
C ASP A 281 12.10 -4.44 -6.38
N TYR A 282 11.05 -5.11 -6.86
CA TYR A 282 10.07 -4.48 -7.74
C TYR A 282 9.34 -3.30 -7.08
N PHE A 283 8.97 -3.46 -5.80
CA PHE A 283 8.34 -2.40 -5.02
C PHE A 283 9.25 -1.17 -4.91
N VAL A 284 10.50 -1.36 -4.48
CA VAL A 284 11.48 -0.27 -4.33
C VAL A 284 11.79 0.36 -5.68
N ASP A 285 12.12 -0.43 -6.69
CA ASP A 285 12.49 0.06 -8.02
C ASP A 285 11.36 0.89 -8.64
N THR A 286 10.10 0.53 -8.37
CA THR A 286 8.93 1.32 -8.79
C THR A 286 8.90 2.70 -8.14
N ILE A 287 9.09 2.78 -6.82
CA ILE A 287 9.05 4.06 -6.10
C ILE A 287 10.23 4.94 -6.51
N GLU A 288 11.41 4.36 -6.61
CA GLU A 288 12.62 5.08 -7.03
C GLU A 288 12.48 5.58 -8.46
N ALA A 289 11.87 4.79 -9.36
CA ALA A 289 11.57 5.23 -10.71
C ALA A 289 10.60 6.43 -10.73
N LEU A 290 9.53 6.40 -9.92
CA LEU A 290 8.53 7.47 -9.87
C LEU A 290 9.04 8.76 -9.20
N THR A 291 9.97 8.63 -8.24
CA THR A 291 10.40 9.74 -7.40
C THR A 291 11.76 10.33 -7.76
N GLY A 292 12.63 9.53 -8.41
CA GLY A 292 14.02 9.88 -8.69
C GLY A 292 14.92 9.89 -7.45
N ALA A 293 14.49 9.29 -6.35
CA ALA A 293 15.25 9.20 -5.09
C ALA A 293 15.73 7.76 -4.84
N ASP A 294 16.91 7.63 -4.22
CA ASP A 294 17.41 6.36 -3.65
C ASP A 294 16.74 6.14 -2.28
N LEU A 295 15.82 5.19 -2.23
CA LEU A 295 14.95 4.89 -1.10
C LEU A 295 15.13 3.46 -0.58
N ARG A 296 15.95 2.64 -1.24
CA ARG A 296 16.17 1.24 -0.87
C ARG A 296 16.54 1.06 0.59
N ALA A 297 17.53 1.81 1.09
CA ALA A 297 17.99 1.70 2.47
C ALA A 297 16.88 2.03 3.49
N PHE A 298 15.99 2.98 3.16
CA PHE A 298 14.85 3.31 4.01
C PHE A 298 13.84 2.16 4.07
N TRP A 299 13.49 1.59 2.91
CA TRP A 299 12.52 0.50 2.85
C TRP A 299 13.07 -0.81 3.40
N GLU A 300 14.36 -1.12 3.21
CA GLU A 300 15.02 -2.26 3.85
C GLU A 300 14.91 -2.16 5.37
N TRP A 301 15.28 -1.01 5.94
CA TRP A 301 15.13 -0.73 7.37
C TRP A 301 13.68 -0.90 7.85
N TYR A 302 12.72 -0.35 7.10
CA TYR A 302 11.31 -0.43 7.45
C TYR A 302 10.82 -1.88 7.51
N PHE A 303 11.02 -2.65 6.43
CA PHE A 303 10.53 -4.03 6.34
C PHE A 303 11.32 -4.99 7.24
N GLU A 304 12.60 -4.77 7.49
CA GLU A 304 13.35 -5.53 8.50
C GLU A 304 12.84 -5.30 9.93
N GLY A 305 12.27 -4.13 10.19
CA GLY A 305 11.65 -3.78 11.46
C GLY A 305 10.27 -4.41 11.67
N VAL A 306 9.51 -4.62 10.58
CA VAL A 306 8.13 -5.15 10.66
C VAL A 306 8.01 -6.64 10.34
N VAL A 307 8.87 -7.19 9.49
CA VAL A 307 8.82 -8.59 9.05
C VAL A 307 9.87 -9.44 9.78
N ALA A 308 9.46 -10.61 10.26
CA ALA A 308 10.40 -11.58 10.82
C ALA A 308 11.31 -12.17 9.73
N PRO A 309 12.56 -12.56 10.05
CA PRO A 309 13.42 -13.24 9.10
C PRO A 309 12.83 -14.56 8.59
N CYS A 310 13.22 -14.96 7.38
CA CYS A 310 12.86 -16.25 6.80
C CYS A 310 13.36 -17.39 7.69
N THR A 311 12.46 -18.33 8.04
CA THR A 311 12.79 -19.47 8.90
C THR A 311 13.77 -20.45 8.26
N ALA A 312 13.80 -20.54 6.93
CA ALA A 312 14.68 -21.46 6.19
C ALA A 312 16.13 -20.98 6.11
N CYS A 313 16.38 -19.70 5.83
CA CYS A 313 17.74 -19.17 5.64
C CYS A 313 18.18 -18.14 6.69
N GLY A 314 17.32 -17.74 7.62
CA GLY A 314 17.60 -16.74 8.65
C GLY A 314 17.76 -15.30 8.16
N LYS A 315 17.70 -15.05 6.85
CA LYS A 315 17.80 -13.70 6.26
C LYS A 315 16.49 -12.94 6.39
N SER A 316 16.57 -11.60 6.38
CA SER A 316 15.39 -10.76 6.20
C SER A 316 14.63 -11.18 4.93
N THR A 317 13.29 -11.14 4.96
CA THR A 317 12.47 -11.59 3.83
C THR A 317 12.75 -10.79 2.57
N VAL A 318 13.04 -9.48 2.71
CA VAL A 318 13.39 -8.59 1.61
C VAL A 318 14.77 -8.90 0.98
N GLN A 319 15.58 -9.72 1.65
CA GLN A 319 16.87 -10.23 1.15
C GLN A 319 16.83 -11.74 0.86
N CYS A 320 15.69 -12.38 1.10
CA CYS A 320 15.54 -13.83 0.99
C CYS A 320 15.25 -14.25 -0.46
N SER A 321 16.01 -15.23 -0.94
CA SER A 321 15.86 -15.87 -2.25
C SER A 321 15.39 -17.33 -2.15
N CYS A 322 14.95 -17.79 -0.98
CA CYS A 322 14.45 -19.15 -0.82
C CYS A 322 13.22 -19.39 -1.70
N THR A 323 13.17 -20.58 -2.30
CA THR A 323 11.99 -21.11 -2.98
C THR A 323 11.05 -21.84 -2.02
N ASP A 324 11.54 -22.19 -0.83
CA ASP A 324 10.73 -22.80 0.22
C ASP A 324 9.88 -21.72 0.88
N TYR A 325 8.63 -21.68 0.44
CA TYR A 325 7.62 -20.82 1.01
C TYR A 325 7.15 -21.41 2.33
N GLU A 326 6.96 -20.56 3.34
CA GLU A 326 6.90 -20.99 4.75
C GLU A 326 5.78 -21.99 5.02
N ASP A 327 6.16 -23.24 5.27
CA ASP A 327 5.30 -24.30 5.77
C ASP A 327 5.19 -24.17 7.30
N GLY A 328 4.25 -23.37 7.81
CA GLY A 328 4.13 -23.22 9.26
C GLY A 328 3.09 -22.23 9.78
N ALA A 329 3.10 -22.05 11.10
CA ALA A 329 2.30 -21.08 11.82
C ALA A 329 2.57 -19.64 11.36
N ALA A 330 1.64 -18.71 11.64
CA ALA A 330 1.85 -17.29 11.37
C ALA A 330 3.19 -16.84 11.99
N PRO A 331 4.04 -16.12 11.23
CA PRO A 331 5.34 -15.70 11.74
C PRO A 331 5.10 -14.75 12.92
N PRO A 332 5.80 -14.94 14.06
CA PRO A 332 5.69 -14.00 15.16
C PRO A 332 6.19 -12.63 14.68
N LEU A 333 5.41 -11.57 14.93
CA LEU A 333 5.90 -10.21 14.74
C LEU A 333 7.22 -10.05 15.52
N ARG A 334 8.26 -9.51 14.88
CA ARG A 334 9.62 -9.43 15.46
C ARG A 334 9.68 -8.64 16.77
N ASN A 335 8.68 -7.78 17.03
CA ASN A 335 8.49 -7.07 18.29
C ASN A 335 6.98 -6.95 18.63
N PRO A 336 6.35 -7.96 19.26
CA PRO A 336 4.93 -7.88 19.63
C PRO A 336 4.68 -6.77 20.67
N THR A 337 5.71 -6.39 21.43
CA THR A 337 5.66 -5.37 22.49
C THR A 337 6.03 -3.97 22.03
N TRP A 338 6.69 -3.78 20.87
CA TRP A 338 6.90 -2.45 20.28
C TRP A 338 5.53 -1.76 20.15
N TRP A 339 4.54 -2.49 19.67
CA TRP A 339 3.17 -2.01 19.49
C TRP A 339 2.40 -1.88 20.81
N GLN A 340 2.71 -2.71 21.82
CA GLN A 340 2.12 -2.60 23.17
C GLN A 340 2.60 -1.36 23.96
N GLN A 341 3.80 -0.84 23.66
CA GLN A 341 4.28 0.42 24.23
C GLN A 341 3.47 1.62 23.74
N VAL A 342 2.87 1.52 22.55
CA VAL A 342 2.00 2.53 21.94
C VAL A 342 0.52 2.30 22.27
N SER A 343 0.11 1.06 22.54
CA SER A 343 -1.28 0.67 22.83
C SER A 343 -1.66 0.65 24.32
N ARG A 344 -0.87 1.23 25.23
CA ARG A 344 -1.29 1.32 26.63
C ARG A 344 -2.58 2.13 26.71
N LYS A 345 -3.66 1.47 27.14
CA LYS A 345 -4.94 2.06 27.56
C LYS A 345 -4.70 3.04 28.71
N GLY A 346 -4.22 4.23 28.41
CA GLY A 346 -4.53 5.42 29.19
C GLY A 346 -5.71 6.11 28.50
N PRO A 347 -6.61 6.78 29.25
CA PRO A 347 -7.58 7.66 28.61
C PRO A 347 -6.81 8.65 27.72
N ALA A 348 -7.33 8.92 26.51
CA ALA A 348 -6.82 10.00 25.67
C ALA A 348 -6.69 11.22 26.57
N ARG A 349 -5.46 11.72 26.80
CA ARG A 349 -5.30 12.86 27.69
C ARG A 349 -5.92 14.07 26.98
N PRO A 350 -7.01 14.64 27.49
CA PRO A 350 -7.71 15.74 26.84
C PRO A 350 -7.01 17.09 27.02
N ASP A 351 -5.79 17.10 27.58
CA ASP A 351 -5.04 18.29 27.97
C ASP A 351 -4.01 18.76 26.93
N ILE A 352 -3.79 18.03 25.84
CA ILE A 352 -2.92 18.49 24.76
C ILE A 352 -3.74 19.35 23.80
N SER A 353 -3.74 20.67 24.06
CA SER A 353 -4.24 21.67 23.12
C SER A 353 -3.44 21.62 21.82
N LEU A 354 -4.12 21.36 20.70
CA LEU A 354 -3.52 21.41 19.36
C LEU A 354 -2.99 22.82 19.04
N ASP A 355 -3.56 23.86 19.64
CA ASP A 355 -3.12 25.25 19.50
C ASP A 355 -1.80 25.52 20.26
N ASP A 356 -1.59 24.89 21.41
CA ASP A 356 -0.32 24.98 22.16
C ASP A 356 0.82 24.27 21.41
N TRP A 357 0.52 23.15 20.75
CA TRP A 357 1.48 22.41 19.94
C TRP A 357 1.83 23.13 18.62
N ALA A 358 0.83 23.72 17.95
CA ALA A 358 1.04 24.56 16.75
C ALA A 358 1.86 25.83 17.09
N SER A 359 1.61 26.45 18.25
CA SER A 359 2.34 27.62 18.74
C SER A 359 3.80 27.31 19.07
N HIS A 360 4.09 26.12 19.60
CA HIS A 360 5.47 25.67 19.87
C HIS A 360 6.31 25.56 18.58
N PHE A 361 5.74 25.00 17.50
CA PHE A 361 6.43 24.92 16.20
C PHE A 361 6.50 26.26 15.45
N ALA A 362 5.50 27.13 15.59
CA ALA A 362 5.57 28.50 15.09
C ALA A 362 6.67 29.32 15.80
N GLY A 363 6.88 29.08 17.10
CA GLY A 363 7.98 29.66 17.88
C GLY A 363 9.38 29.19 17.46
N ILE A 364 9.51 27.94 16.97
CA ILE A 364 10.78 27.41 16.44
C ILE A 364 11.19 28.13 15.14
N ARG A 365 10.23 28.57 14.31
CA ARG A 365 10.51 29.42 13.14
C ARG A 365 11.08 30.79 13.53
N ALA A 366 10.64 31.37 14.65
CA ALA A 366 11.14 32.67 15.12
C ALA A 366 12.55 32.59 15.73
N ALA A 367 12.91 31.45 16.35
CA ALA A 367 14.25 31.21 16.86
C ALA A 367 15.28 30.97 15.73
N GLN A 368 14.89 30.25 14.67
CA GLN A 368 15.77 29.95 13.54
C GLN A 368 16.02 31.14 12.58
N LEU A 369 15.24 32.22 12.68
CA LEU A 369 15.49 33.47 11.94
C LEU A 369 16.46 34.42 12.65
N ARG A 370 16.80 34.20 13.94
CA ARG A 370 17.70 35.07 14.71
C ARG A 370 19.19 34.68 14.63
N GLU A 371 19.51 33.52 14.06
CA GLU A 371 20.89 33.02 13.95
C GLU A 371 21.47 33.12 12.53
N THR A 372 21.24 34.25 11.85
CA THR A 372 22.06 34.60 10.66
C THR A 372 22.95 35.79 11.03
N PRO A 373 24.28 35.63 11.14
CA PRO A 373 25.15 36.79 11.26
C PRO A 373 25.14 37.54 9.93
N ALA A 374 24.71 38.80 10.00
CA ALA A 374 24.77 39.73 8.90
C ALA A 374 26.20 39.76 8.32
N ARG A 375 26.34 39.30 7.07
CA ARG A 375 27.52 39.66 6.26
C ARG A 375 27.52 41.18 6.12
N ARG A 376 28.49 41.84 6.75
CA ARG A 376 28.86 43.22 6.45
C ARG A 376 29.33 43.25 4.98
N ALA A 377 28.57 43.94 4.15
CA ALA A 377 29.08 44.50 2.91
C ALA A 377 29.61 45.91 3.21
N SER A 378 30.80 46.20 2.69
CA SER A 378 31.26 47.55 2.38
C SER A 378 30.35 48.21 1.35
#